data_AF-A0A939YJU7-F1
#
_entry.id   AF-A0A939YJU7-F1
#
_cell.length_a   1.000
_cell.length_b   1.000
_cell.length_c   1.000
_cell.angle_alpha   90.00
_cell.angle_beta   90.00
_cell.angle_gamma   90.00
#
_symmetry.space_group_name_H-M   'P 1'
#
loop_
_entity.id
_entity.type
_entity.pdbx_description
1 polymer ?
#
loop_
_entity_poly.entity_id
_entity_poly.type
_entity_poly.pdbx_seq_one_letter_code
_entity_poly.pdbx_strand_id
1 'polypeptide(L)' 'LSPWDYAAGALIVKEAGGIVSGFDGGPLSYTSKSCVVAANPVAYPSVLSLCGKISEKYGVK' A
#
# COMPACT_ATOMS: atom_id res chain seq x y z
N LEU A 1 -9.87 -2.43 -1.11
CA LEU A 1 -9.86 -3.04 -2.45
C LEU A 1 -9.94 -4.55 -2.32
N SER A 2 -10.55 -5.26 -3.26
CA SER A 2 -10.45 -6.72 -3.35
C SER A 2 -9.11 -7.11 -4.00
N PRO A 3 -8.56 -8.31 -3.73
CA PRO A 3 -7.23 -8.70 -4.21
C PRO A 3 -6.99 -8.50 -5.71
N TRP A 4 -7.99 -8.80 -6.54
CA TRP A 4 -7.88 -8.66 -8.00
C TRP A 4 -7.81 -7.20 -8.47
N ASP A 5 -8.26 -6.23 -7.66
CA ASP A 5 -8.19 -4.81 -8.02
C ASP A 5 -6.75 -4.27 -8.01
N TYR A 6 -5.82 -4.94 -7.31
CA TYR A 6 -4.45 -4.47 -7.13
C TYR A 6 -3.36 -5.52 -7.36
N ALA A 7 -3.68 -6.82 -7.42
CA ALA A 7 -2.66 -7.87 -7.51
C ALA A 7 -1.71 -7.69 -8.71
N ALA A 8 -2.27 -7.43 -9.90
CA ALA A 8 -1.46 -7.21 -11.10
C ALA A 8 -0.61 -5.95 -11.00
N GLY A 9 -1.20 -4.84 -10.52
CA GLY A 9 -0.48 -3.58 -10.33
C GLY A 9 0.65 -3.69 -9.30
N ALA A 10 0.43 -4.46 -8.23
CA ALA A 10 1.44 -4.68 -7.21
C ALA A 10 2.69 -5.39 -7.76
N LEU A 11 2.52 -6.36 -8.66
CA LEU A 11 3.64 -7.02 -9.32
C LEU A 11 4.38 -6.04 -10.25
N ILE A 12 3.66 -5.29 -11.09
CA ILE A 12 4.27 -4.31 -12.00
C ILE A 12 5.12 -3.28 -11.25
N VAL A 13 4.57 -2.70 -10.17
CA VAL A 13 5.29 -1.70 -9.38
C VAL A 13 6.54 -2.29 -8.73
N LYS A 14 6.47 -3.53 -8.20
CA LYS A 14 7.62 -4.21 -7.61
C LYS A 14 8.73 -4.47 -8.62
N GLU A 15 8.39 -4.98 -9.81
CA GLU A 15 9.36 -5.22 -10.89
C GLU A 15 9.99 -3.92 -11.40
N ALA A 16 9.26 -2.80 -11.35
CA ALA A 16 9.80 -1.47 -11.65
C ALA A 16 10.69 -0.88 -10.53
N GLY A 17 10.95 -1.62 -9.44
CA GLY A 17 11.73 -1.16 -8.28
C GLY A 17 10.95 -0.29 -7.29
N GLY A 18 9.63 -0.26 -7.40
CA GLY A 18 8.74 0.39 -6.44
C GLY A 18 8.46 -0.47 -5.21
N ILE A 19 7.92 0.17 -4.17
CA ILE A 19 7.52 -0.47 -2.92
C ILE A 19 6.00 -0.52 -2.88
N VAL A 20 5.46 -1.68 -2.50
CA VAL A 20 4.02 -1.90 -2.33
C VAL A 20 3.76 -2.57 -0.98
N SER A 21 2.85 -2.02 -0.20
CA SER A 21 2.50 -2.47 1.16
C SER A 21 1.01 -2.30 1.48
N GLY A 22 0.61 -2.80 2.65
CA GLY A 22 -0.61 -2.37 3.31
C GLY A 22 -0.53 -0.91 3.80
N PHE A 23 -1.66 -0.40 4.28
CA PHE A 23 -1.79 0.99 4.78
C PHE A 23 -0.99 1.28 6.05
N ASP A 24 -0.65 0.22 6.80
CA ASP A 24 0.20 0.21 7.99
C ASP A 24 1.70 -0.01 7.67
N GLY A 25 2.03 -0.17 6.39
CA GLY A 25 3.38 -0.50 5.93
C GLY A 25 3.73 -2.00 6.02
N GLY A 26 2.79 -2.83 6.47
CA GLY A 26 2.93 -4.28 6.52
C GLY A 26 2.80 -4.95 5.14
N PRO A 27 3.01 -6.27 5.06
CA PRO A 27 2.84 -7.02 3.84
C PRO A 27 1.43 -6.87 3.26
N LEU A 28 1.34 -6.66 1.95
CA LEU A 28 0.05 -6.61 1.28
C LEU A 28 -0.60 -8.00 1.23
N SER A 29 -1.86 -8.10 1.68
CA SER A 29 -2.65 -9.34 1.55
C SER A 29 -3.12 -9.53 0.11
N TYR A 30 -3.08 -10.76 -0.40
CA TYR A 30 -3.64 -11.11 -1.72
C TYR A 30 -4.83 -12.08 -1.61
N THR A 31 -5.33 -12.33 -0.40
CA THR A 31 -6.44 -13.26 -0.13
C THR A 31 -7.62 -12.59 0.56
N SER A 32 -7.45 -11.35 1.02
CA SER A 32 -8.48 -10.56 1.71
C SER A 32 -8.50 -9.13 1.21
N LYS A 33 -9.58 -8.40 1.52
CA LYS A 33 -9.65 -6.98 1.22
C LYS A 33 -8.54 -6.22 1.96
N SER A 34 -7.91 -5.29 1.27
CA SER A 34 -6.83 -4.48 1.84
C SER A 34 -6.82 -3.07 1.26
N CYS A 35 -6.23 -2.15 2.01
CA CYS A 35 -5.79 -0.84 1.54
C CYS A 35 -4.34 -0.96 1.07
N VAL A 36 -4.05 -0.38 -0.10
CA VAL A 36 -2.76 -0.54 -0.78
C VAL A 36 -2.03 0.78 -0.75
N VAL A 37 -0.75 0.75 -0.42
CA VAL A 37 0.18 1.86 -0.59
C VAL A 37 1.22 1.43 -1.61
N ALA A 38 1.45 2.26 -2.63
CA ALA A 38 2.44 2.02 -3.67
C ALA A 38 3.17 3.32 -4.00
N ALA A 39 4.50 3.30 -4.00
CA ALA A 39 5.33 4.46 -4.33
C ALA A 39 6.74 4.03 -4.76
N ASN A 40 7.52 4.96 -5.32
CA ASN A 40 8.96 4.75 -5.48
C ASN A 40 9.69 4.82 -4.12
N PRO A 41 10.93 4.31 -4.00
CA PRO A 41 11.64 4.28 -2.72
C PRO A 41 11.84 5.65 -2.05
N VAL A 42 11.93 6.72 -2.84
CA VAL A 42 12.14 8.08 -2.33
C VAL A 42 10.87 8.64 -1.67
N ALA A 43 9.70 8.44 -2.28
CA ALA A 43 8.44 9.00 -1.82
C ALA A 43 7.73 8.10 -0.79
N TYR A 44 8.01 6.79 -0.79
CA TYR A 44 7.33 5.81 0.06
C TYR A 44 7.28 6.20 1.56
N PRO A 45 8.38 6.67 2.20
CA PRO A 45 8.32 7.06 3.62
C PRO A 45 7.34 8.21 3.89
N SER A 46 7.27 9.20 2.98
CA SER A 46 6.37 10.34 3.10
C SER A 46 4.91 9.93 2.91
N VAL A 47 4.64 9.07 1.93
CA VAL A 47 3.29 8.54 1.67
C VAL A 47 2.81 7.71 2.85
N LEU A 48 3.66 6.81 3.37
CA LEU A 48 3.30 5.96 4.51
C LEU A 48 3.01 6.79 5.77
N SER A 49 3.79 7.83 6.03
CA SER A 49 3.53 8.77 7.13
C SER A 49 2.17 9.48 6.97
N LEU A 50 1.79 9.86 5.75
CA LEU A 50 0.49 10.46 5.48
C LEU A 50 -0.65 9.44 5.69
N CYS A 51 -0.47 8.19 5.24
CA CYS A 51 -1.41 7.11 5.46
C CYS A 51 -1.65 6.86 6.95
N GLY A 52 -0.60 6.84 7.78
CA GLY A 52 -0.73 6.73 9.24
C GLY A 52 -1.60 7.83 9.86
N LYS A 53 -1.37 9.10 9.46
CA LYS A 53 -2.19 10.24 9.93
C LYS A 53 -3.66 10.12 9.50
N ILE A 54 -3.91 9.63 8.28
CA ILE A 54 -5.27 9.40 7.77
C ILE A 54 -5.93 8.26 8.54
N SER A 55 -5.18 7.18 8.82
CA SER A 55 -5.65 6.03 9.60
C SER A 55 -6.08 6.47 11.01
N GLU A 56 -5.25 7.24 11.71
CA GLU A 56 -5.57 7.78 13.04
C GLU A 56 -6.79 8.69 13.02
N LYS A 57 -6.90 9.55 12.01
CA LYS A 57 -7.99 10.55 11.92
C LYS A 57 -9.35 9.92 11.58
N TYR A 58 -9.38 8.89 10.74
CA TYR A 58 -10.62 8.35 10.19
C TYR A 58 -10.89 6.89 10.57
N GLY A 59 -10.00 6.24 11.34
CA GLY A 59 -10.14 4.85 11.77
C GLY A 59 -10.04 3.83 10.63
N VAL A 60 -9.37 4.19 9.53
CA VAL A 60 -9.23 3.33 8.34
C VAL A 60 -7.97 2.48 8.47
N LYS A 61 -8.10 1.17 8.26
CA LYS A 61 -6.98 0.20 8.24
C LYS A 61 -6.77 -0.33 6.82
#